data_AF-A0A969PQD1-F1
#
_entry.id   AF-A0A969PQD1-F1
#
_cell.length_a   1.000
_cell.length_b   1.000
_cell.length_c   1.000
_cell.angle_alpha   90.00
_cell.angle_beta   90.00
_cell.angle_gamma   90.00
#
_symmetry.space_group_name_H-M   'P 1'
#
loop_
_entity.id
_entity.type
_entity.pdbx_description
1 polymer ?
#
loop_
_entity_poly.entity_id
_entity_poly.type
_entity_poly.pdbx_seq_one_letter_code
_entity_poly.pdbx_strand_id
1 'polypeptide(L)'
;MTNLDFLNQFWIIVFFLIPIVLISRTVVAGTRYSPILIVVLFGLAMGFLLEYSGVSDPGLTAFPMVGIMAQTTIIALIASFFVGGQELRKILGRKSLAAKDMVTPADEEVILGTTRTQMFLIVRSLFILLGMYGLMHAIQGTGTPELSSYYPVIAYIGIIGSLILIDNKARITNKPLYLRKGVVELVLLLVVLLISYLIAQLVAPVIALPQIFFAMMVSAAIGAVFYKWTFGPTLRSLLFAGIPIVLAANFLVGGSRIGEAFDIPGVNAVLVYGFFGQLVWMFGGIALLMYFARTSNARNLAPGMAGALSHSGLTGACTAGDFGKTAASRAPIMINIPFFGHIFVFSILAVSAEQGSLWLWPALLLVAIGLGLTVLSLKNLRAAGGEDRREVTSLMQFSFGWQLCAVFGGLAFLYMGPLAIDYAAMAQASAISHFGLFAAIQEGMFGENAALLIPFVFSMPFLVHPLVFYMFGRAMENGGDMPKKPVYIMAFIGLIGVTISLFV
;
A
#
# COMPACT_ATOMS: atom_id res chain seq x y z
N MET A 1 -1.43 21.95 22.98
CA MET A 1 -0.16 22.06 22.23
C MET A 1 0.20 23.53 22.10
N THR A 2 1.44 23.91 22.40
CA THR A 2 1.89 25.29 22.19
C THR A 2 2.33 25.49 20.73
N ASN A 3 2.45 26.75 20.29
CA ASN A 3 2.94 27.06 18.94
C ASN A 3 4.38 26.55 18.70
N LEU A 4 5.20 26.52 19.75
CA LEU A 4 6.56 25.99 19.69
C LEU A 4 6.56 24.47 19.51
N ASP A 5 5.66 23.78 20.24
CA ASP A 5 5.50 22.32 20.09
C ASP A 5 5.09 21.97 18.66
N PHE A 6 4.14 22.72 18.06
CA PHE A 6 3.75 22.51 16.67
C PHE A 6 4.93 22.62 15.70
N LEU A 7 5.75 23.66 15.83
CA LEU A 7 6.94 23.84 14.98
C LEU A 7 7.95 22.71 15.18
N ASN A 8 8.18 22.28 16.42
CA ASN A 8 9.05 21.15 16.73
C ASN A 8 8.54 19.86 16.09
N GLN A 9 7.23 19.59 16.19
CA GLN A 9 6.57 18.44 15.56
C GLN A 9 6.76 18.43 14.04
N PHE A 10 6.67 19.59 13.39
CA PHE A 10 6.94 19.72 11.95
C PHE A 10 8.39 19.32 11.60
N TRP A 11 9.37 19.79 12.36
CA TRP A 11 10.77 19.40 12.11
C TRP A 11 11.01 17.93 12.40
N ILE A 12 10.40 17.38 13.46
CA ILE A 12 10.52 15.97 13.83
C ILE A 12 10.04 15.07 12.67
N ILE A 13 8.89 15.35 12.06
CA ILE A 13 8.43 14.53 10.91
C ILE A 13 9.40 14.60 9.73
N VAL A 14 9.99 15.76 9.47
CA VAL A 14 10.99 15.94 8.40
C VAL A 14 12.24 15.12 8.72
N PHE A 15 12.73 15.18 9.95
CA PHE A 15 13.95 14.48 10.39
C PHE A 15 13.77 13.00 10.69
N PHE A 16 12.54 12.51 10.83
CA PHE A 16 12.28 11.07 10.94
C PHE A 16 12.02 10.45 9.57
N LEU A 17 11.02 10.95 8.84
CA LEU A 17 10.49 10.23 7.67
C LEU A 17 11.42 10.33 6.46
N ILE A 18 11.99 11.51 6.18
CA ILE A 18 12.90 11.66 5.03
C ILE A 18 14.18 10.85 5.24
N PRO A 19 14.89 10.93 6.38
CA PRO A 19 16.07 10.11 6.61
C PRO A 19 15.81 8.61 6.56
N ILE A 20 14.69 8.10 7.10
CA ILE A 20 14.34 6.67 6.97
C ILE A 20 14.32 6.26 5.50
N VAL A 21 13.65 7.04 4.63
CA VAL A 21 13.58 6.74 3.19
C VAL A 21 14.96 6.87 2.52
N LEU A 22 15.75 7.89 2.86
CA LEU A 22 17.06 8.11 2.24
C LEU A 22 18.09 7.06 2.65
N ILE A 23 18.21 6.75 3.94
CA ILE A 23 19.08 5.68 4.44
C ILE A 23 18.70 4.36 3.77
N SER A 24 17.41 4.10 3.62
CA SER A 24 16.94 2.89 2.96
C SER A 24 17.43 2.76 1.52
N ARG A 25 17.49 3.88 0.79
CA ARG A 25 18.04 3.92 -0.57
C ARG A 25 19.56 3.82 -0.59
N THR A 26 20.24 4.45 0.37
CA THR A 26 21.69 4.36 0.55
C THR A 26 22.14 2.92 0.79
N VAL A 27 21.47 2.19 1.69
CA VAL A 27 21.83 0.82 2.07
C VAL A 27 21.72 -0.15 0.88
N VAL A 28 20.74 0.04 0.01
CA VAL A 28 20.57 -0.82 -1.19
C VAL A 28 21.24 -0.26 -2.44
N ALA A 29 21.96 0.85 -2.33
CA ALA A 29 22.62 1.49 -3.47
C ALA A 29 23.59 0.51 -4.16
N GLY A 30 23.53 0.45 -5.49
CA GLY A 30 24.33 -0.49 -6.28
C GLY A 30 23.88 -1.96 -6.20
N THR A 31 22.82 -2.27 -5.46
CA THR A 31 22.24 -3.62 -5.38
C THR A 31 20.95 -3.74 -6.20
N ARG A 32 20.37 -4.95 -6.27
CA ARG A 32 19.05 -5.22 -6.87
C ARG A 32 17.93 -5.31 -5.83
N TYR A 33 18.20 -4.97 -4.57
CA TYR A 33 17.22 -5.05 -3.49
C TYR A 33 16.34 -3.79 -3.43
N SER A 34 15.09 -3.96 -2.99
CA SER A 34 14.15 -2.85 -2.83
C SER A 34 14.48 -2.03 -1.57
N PRO A 35 14.48 -0.69 -1.62
CA PRO A 35 14.61 0.15 -0.44
C PRO A 35 13.51 -0.08 0.61
N ILE A 36 12.32 -0.54 0.21
CA ILE A 36 11.18 -0.74 1.13
C ILE A 36 11.53 -1.71 2.25
N LEU A 37 12.37 -2.71 1.97
CA LEU A 37 12.90 -3.61 2.97
C LEU A 37 13.54 -2.85 4.14
N ILE A 38 14.39 -1.87 3.83
CA ILE A 38 15.14 -1.13 4.83
C ILE A 38 14.23 -0.10 5.53
N VAL A 39 13.23 0.45 4.83
CA VAL A 39 12.24 1.38 5.42
C VAL A 39 11.52 0.75 6.60
N VAL A 40 11.15 -0.53 6.48
CA VAL A 40 10.53 -1.30 7.56
C VAL A 40 11.47 -1.38 8.75
N LEU A 41 12.67 -1.90 8.54
CA LEU A 41 13.60 -2.23 9.61
C LEU A 41 13.95 -0.97 10.42
N PHE A 42 14.25 0.13 9.72
CA PHE A 42 14.53 1.40 10.38
C PHE A 42 13.30 2.02 11.03
N GLY A 43 12.13 1.95 10.38
CA GLY A 43 10.88 2.48 10.95
C GLY A 43 10.50 1.77 12.25
N LEU A 44 10.45 0.44 12.24
CA LEU A 44 10.14 -0.38 13.41
C LEU A 44 11.17 -0.18 14.53
N ALA A 45 12.47 -0.24 14.20
CA ALA A 45 13.53 -0.08 15.19
C ALA A 45 13.51 1.32 15.82
N MET A 46 13.34 2.37 15.02
CA MET A 46 13.29 3.73 15.54
C MET A 46 12.05 3.95 16.40
N GLY A 47 10.89 3.41 16.00
CA GLY A 47 9.66 3.49 16.80
C GLY A 47 9.84 2.82 18.17
N PHE A 48 10.40 1.61 18.17
CA PHE A 48 10.71 0.87 19.39
C PHE A 48 11.70 1.63 20.28
N LEU A 49 12.77 2.19 19.71
CA LEU A 49 13.76 2.94 20.48
C LEU A 49 13.17 4.20 21.12
N LEU A 50 12.25 4.90 20.45
CA LEU A 50 11.58 6.08 21.01
C LEU A 50 10.74 5.73 22.23
N GLU A 51 10.03 4.60 22.20
CA GLU A 51 9.25 4.14 23.35
C GLU A 51 10.15 3.58 24.45
N TYR A 52 11.06 2.67 24.10
CA TYR A 52 11.97 2.02 25.05
C TYR A 52 12.86 3.00 25.81
N SER A 53 13.24 4.12 25.18
CA SER A 53 14.04 5.17 25.82
C SER A 53 13.23 6.16 26.66
N GLY A 54 11.90 6.03 26.70
CA GLY A 54 11.00 6.94 27.41
C GLY A 54 10.82 8.30 26.71
N VAL A 55 11.19 8.41 25.43
CA VAL A 55 11.01 9.64 24.63
C VAL A 55 9.56 9.79 24.16
N SER A 56 8.81 8.69 24.04
CA SER A 56 7.39 8.68 23.66
C SER A 56 6.64 7.55 24.34
N ASP A 57 5.31 7.68 24.37
CA ASP A 57 4.41 6.60 24.75
C ASP A 57 4.11 5.67 23.55
N PRO A 58 3.63 4.44 23.80
CA PRO A 58 3.19 3.55 22.74
C PRO A 58 2.20 4.20 21.76
N GLY A 59 2.44 3.99 20.47
CA GLY A 59 1.68 4.63 19.39
C GLY A 59 2.10 6.06 19.07
N LEU A 60 3.16 6.58 19.70
CA LEU A 60 3.71 7.91 19.47
C LEU A 60 2.69 9.04 19.64
N THR A 61 1.84 8.94 20.67
CA THR A 61 0.81 9.96 20.99
C THR A 61 1.42 11.33 21.22
N ALA A 62 2.64 11.39 21.76
CA ALA A 62 3.42 12.63 21.91
C ALA A 62 3.92 13.22 20.59
N PHE A 63 3.84 12.49 19.47
CA PHE A 63 4.20 12.94 18.13
C PHE A 63 3.01 12.92 17.15
N PRO A 64 1.98 13.77 17.35
CA PRO A 64 0.72 13.67 16.61
C PRO A 64 0.87 13.92 15.10
N MET A 65 1.91 14.65 14.67
CA MET A 65 2.20 14.84 13.23
C MET A 65 2.71 13.56 12.56
N VAL A 66 3.40 12.66 13.29
CA VAL A 66 3.76 11.33 12.78
C VAL A 66 2.50 10.49 12.58
N GLY A 67 1.57 10.54 13.54
CA GLY A 67 0.27 9.88 13.46
C GLY A 67 -0.54 10.32 12.23
N ILE A 68 -0.58 11.63 11.96
CA ILE A 68 -1.18 12.17 10.72
C ILE A 68 -0.56 11.52 9.48
N MET A 69 0.77 11.49 9.40
CA MET A 69 1.45 10.93 8.23
C MET A 69 1.10 9.46 8.01
N ALA A 70 0.94 8.68 9.08
CA ALA A 70 0.50 7.28 9.03
C ALA A 70 -0.94 7.13 8.49
N GLN A 71 -1.79 8.15 8.63
CA GLN A 71 -3.18 8.20 8.15
C GLN A 71 -3.31 8.77 6.73
N THR A 72 -2.21 9.19 6.08
CA THR A 72 -2.25 9.73 4.70
C THR A 72 -2.27 8.65 3.60
N THR A 73 -2.50 7.38 3.95
CA THR A 73 -2.56 6.24 3.02
C THR A 73 -3.53 6.48 1.87
N ILE A 74 -4.73 6.98 2.15
CA ILE A 74 -5.75 7.30 1.14
C ILE A 74 -5.23 8.27 0.07
N ILE A 75 -4.44 9.27 0.45
CA ILE A 75 -3.89 10.28 -0.47
C ILE A 75 -2.88 9.64 -1.43
N ALA A 76 -1.99 8.79 -0.92
CA ALA A 76 -1.03 8.06 -1.75
C ALA A 76 -1.72 7.06 -2.69
N LEU A 77 -2.77 6.37 -2.22
CA LEU A 77 -3.50 5.41 -3.04
C LEU A 77 -4.30 6.07 -4.16
N ILE A 78 -4.89 7.25 -3.95
CA ILE A 78 -5.58 7.98 -5.04
C ILE A 78 -4.67 8.12 -6.26
N ALA A 79 -3.39 8.46 -6.09
CA ALA A 79 -2.45 8.56 -7.21
C ALA A 79 -2.24 7.22 -7.94
N SER A 80 -2.05 6.12 -7.20
CA SER A 80 -1.85 4.79 -7.77
C SER A 80 -3.08 4.27 -8.51
N PHE A 81 -4.27 4.52 -7.95
CA PHE A 81 -5.55 4.15 -8.54
C PHE A 81 -5.89 4.97 -9.78
N PHE A 82 -5.54 6.26 -9.79
CA PHE A 82 -5.66 7.08 -10.98
C PHE A 82 -4.86 6.48 -12.15
N VAL A 83 -3.59 6.14 -11.92
CA VAL A 83 -2.73 5.54 -12.95
C VAL A 83 -3.27 4.19 -13.42
N GLY A 84 -3.67 3.31 -12.51
CA GLY A 84 -4.22 2.03 -12.93
C GLY A 84 -5.53 2.16 -13.69
N GLY A 85 -6.39 3.13 -13.36
CA GLY A 85 -7.55 3.49 -14.17
C GLY A 85 -7.17 3.90 -15.60
N GLN A 86 -6.12 4.71 -15.76
CA GLN A 86 -5.61 5.07 -17.10
C GLN A 86 -5.15 3.83 -17.87
N GLU A 87 -4.34 2.98 -17.24
CA GLU A 87 -3.80 1.78 -17.88
C GLU A 87 -4.89 0.77 -18.24
N LEU A 88 -5.90 0.59 -17.39
CA LEU A 88 -7.07 -0.23 -17.69
C LEU A 88 -7.82 0.25 -18.93
N ARG A 89 -8.05 1.56 -19.05
CA ARG A 89 -8.69 2.12 -20.24
C ARG A 89 -7.86 1.88 -21.49
N LYS A 90 -6.54 1.98 -21.42
CA LYS A 90 -5.65 1.73 -22.57
C LYS A 90 -5.70 0.27 -23.01
N ILE A 91 -5.66 -0.66 -22.07
CA ILE A 91 -5.73 -2.11 -22.33
C ILE A 91 -7.08 -2.50 -22.93
N LEU A 92 -8.17 -2.16 -22.25
CA LEU A 92 -9.52 -2.52 -22.67
C LEU A 92 -9.90 -1.83 -23.99
N GLY A 93 -9.45 -0.59 -24.19
CA GLY A 93 -9.70 0.20 -25.38
C GLY A 93 -8.72 -0.05 -26.54
N ARG A 94 -7.74 -0.94 -26.40
CA ARG A 94 -6.66 -1.20 -27.38
C ARG A 94 -5.97 0.09 -27.86
N LYS A 95 -5.75 1.05 -26.96
CA LYS A 95 -5.17 2.37 -27.28
C LYS A 95 -3.66 2.34 -27.10
N SER A 96 -2.94 3.23 -27.81
CA SER A 96 -1.48 3.29 -27.69
C SER A 96 -1.05 3.68 -26.26
N LEU A 97 -0.04 2.98 -25.76
CA LEU A 97 0.56 3.20 -24.43
C LEU A 97 1.58 4.35 -24.43
N ALA A 98 2.01 4.81 -25.60
CA ALA A 98 3.08 5.79 -25.74
C ALA A 98 2.56 7.23 -25.56
N ALA A 99 2.44 7.69 -24.32
CA ALA A 99 2.39 9.11 -24.02
C ALA A 99 3.83 9.66 -23.95
N LYS A 100 4.11 10.75 -24.67
CA LYS A 100 5.42 11.41 -24.61
C LYS A 100 5.59 12.02 -23.21
N ASP A 101 6.60 11.58 -22.47
CA ASP A 101 6.92 12.15 -21.18
C ASP A 101 7.38 13.62 -21.34
N MET A 102 6.92 14.51 -20.46
CA MET A 102 7.29 15.92 -20.43
C MET A 102 8.60 16.17 -19.66
N VAL A 103 9.02 15.21 -18.83
CA VAL A 103 10.14 15.37 -17.89
C VAL A 103 11.16 14.26 -18.12
N THR A 104 12.41 14.65 -18.27
CA THR A 104 13.56 13.76 -18.12
C THR A 104 14.21 14.05 -16.77
N PRO A 105 14.24 13.07 -15.84
CA PRO A 105 14.90 13.22 -14.55
C PRO A 105 16.37 13.61 -14.68
N ALA A 106 16.90 14.31 -13.68
CA ALA A 106 18.31 14.50 -13.49
C ALA A 106 18.89 13.24 -12.82
N ASP A 107 19.86 12.62 -13.50
CA ASP A 107 20.52 11.39 -13.04
C ASP A 107 21.71 11.68 -12.10
N GLU A 108 22.01 12.95 -11.82
CA GLU A 108 23.03 13.37 -10.85
C GLU A 108 22.71 12.82 -9.47
N GLU A 109 23.60 12.00 -8.92
CA GLU A 109 23.47 11.45 -7.57
C GLU A 109 23.84 12.51 -6.52
N VAL A 110 22.92 12.80 -5.60
CA VAL A 110 23.13 13.82 -4.53
C VAL A 110 23.38 13.15 -3.18
N ILE A 111 22.76 11.98 -2.98
CA ILE A 111 22.98 11.09 -1.85
C ILE A 111 23.14 9.70 -2.47
N LEU A 112 24.06 8.88 -1.97
CA LEU A 112 24.28 7.53 -2.47
C LEU A 112 22.95 6.76 -2.60
N GLY A 113 22.66 6.20 -3.77
CA GLY A 113 21.41 5.52 -4.12
C GLY A 113 20.23 6.44 -4.47
N THR A 114 20.40 7.77 -4.44
CA THR A 114 19.34 8.75 -4.65
C THR A 114 19.76 9.87 -5.57
N THR A 115 19.16 9.89 -6.77
CA THR A 115 19.37 10.98 -7.72
C THR A 115 18.72 12.28 -7.25
N ARG A 116 19.15 13.40 -7.82
CA ARG A 116 18.63 14.72 -7.51
C ARG A 116 17.11 14.79 -7.66
N THR A 117 16.58 14.35 -8.81
CA THR A 117 15.13 14.36 -9.01
C THR A 117 14.42 13.49 -7.97
N GLN A 118 14.96 12.33 -7.64
CA GLN A 118 14.38 11.45 -6.62
C GLN A 118 14.33 12.10 -5.24
N MET A 119 15.37 12.83 -4.84
CA MET A 119 15.39 13.60 -3.59
C MET A 119 14.26 14.62 -3.56
N PHE A 120 14.07 15.39 -4.65
CA PHE A 120 12.95 16.33 -4.75
C PHE A 120 11.59 15.64 -4.68
N LEU A 121 11.41 14.48 -5.34
CA LEU A 121 10.16 13.71 -5.29
C LEU A 121 9.86 13.18 -3.87
N ILE A 122 10.88 12.77 -3.11
CA ILE A 122 10.75 12.31 -1.72
C ILE A 122 10.27 13.47 -0.84
N VAL A 123 11.04 14.57 -0.80
CA VAL A 123 10.71 15.70 0.06
C VAL A 123 9.34 16.28 -0.32
N ARG A 124 9.06 16.43 -1.62
CA ARG A 124 7.78 16.93 -2.11
C ARG A 124 6.60 16.06 -1.71
N SER A 125 6.75 14.72 -1.74
CA SER A 125 5.68 13.81 -1.32
C SER A 125 5.26 14.02 0.12
N LEU A 126 6.22 14.28 1.04
CA LEU A 126 5.90 14.60 2.43
C LEU A 126 5.00 15.84 2.52
N PHE A 127 5.35 16.91 1.81
CA PHE A 127 4.56 18.14 1.77
C PHE A 127 3.17 17.94 1.12
N ILE A 128 3.07 17.13 0.07
CA ILE A 128 1.77 16.81 -0.55
C ILE A 128 0.88 16.07 0.44
N LEU A 129 1.37 14.98 1.05
CA LEU A 129 0.61 14.18 1.99
C LEU A 129 0.13 15.04 3.17
N LEU A 130 1.03 15.82 3.76
CA LEU A 130 0.74 16.71 4.87
C LEU A 130 -0.28 17.80 4.50
N GLY A 131 -0.07 18.47 3.36
CA GLY A 131 -0.91 19.57 2.91
C GLY A 131 -2.33 19.12 2.54
N MET A 132 -2.45 17.98 1.85
CA MET A 132 -3.74 17.42 1.45
C MET A 132 -4.54 16.94 2.67
N TYR A 133 -3.89 16.32 3.65
CA TYR A 133 -4.53 15.90 4.89
C TYR A 133 -5.04 17.10 5.68
N GLY A 134 -4.16 18.08 5.95
CA GLY A 134 -4.54 19.30 6.67
C GLY A 134 -5.66 20.07 5.97
N LEU A 135 -5.62 20.16 4.64
CA LEU A 135 -6.66 20.86 3.88
C LEU A 135 -8.02 20.15 3.95
N MET A 136 -8.03 18.83 3.81
CA MET A 136 -9.25 18.04 3.90
C MET A 136 -9.94 18.23 5.26
N HIS A 137 -9.17 18.09 6.35
CA HIS A 137 -9.68 18.20 7.71
C HIS A 137 -10.10 19.64 8.07
N ALA A 138 -9.35 20.65 7.59
CA ALA A 138 -9.74 22.05 7.76
C ALA A 138 -11.08 22.38 7.08
N ILE A 139 -11.35 21.82 5.90
CA ILE A 139 -12.61 22.02 5.17
C ILE A 139 -13.78 21.29 5.85
N GLN A 140 -13.54 20.05 6.30
CA GLN A 140 -14.57 19.21 6.89
C GLN A 140 -14.89 19.55 8.35
N GLY A 141 -14.00 20.28 9.04
CA GLY A 141 -14.11 20.50 10.48
C GLY A 141 -13.91 19.23 11.31
N THR A 142 -13.17 18.25 10.76
CA THR A 142 -12.91 16.94 11.37
C THR A 142 -11.45 16.85 11.83
N GLY A 143 -11.13 15.88 12.69
CA GLY A 143 -9.76 15.55 13.08
C GLY A 143 -9.54 15.59 14.59
N THR A 144 -8.28 15.46 15.00
CA THR A 144 -7.90 15.35 16.41
C THR A 144 -7.98 16.71 17.11
N PRO A 145 -8.58 16.81 18.31
CA PRO A 145 -8.71 18.08 19.04
C PRO A 145 -7.40 18.85 19.15
N GLU A 146 -6.27 18.15 19.35
CA GLU A 146 -4.94 18.70 19.55
C GLU A 146 -4.43 19.49 18.35
N LEU A 147 -4.78 19.08 17.13
CA LEU A 147 -4.29 19.66 15.87
C LEU A 147 -5.35 20.40 15.06
N SER A 148 -6.62 20.36 15.49
CA SER A 148 -7.76 20.99 14.82
C SER A 148 -7.51 22.45 14.43
N SER A 149 -6.97 23.26 15.34
CA SER A 149 -6.63 24.66 15.12
C SER A 149 -5.42 24.90 14.21
N TYR A 150 -4.56 23.90 14.05
CA TYR A 150 -3.34 23.97 13.24
C TYR A 150 -3.53 23.46 11.81
N TYR A 151 -4.62 22.75 11.49
CA TYR A 151 -4.85 22.23 10.14
C TYR A 151 -4.77 23.26 9.00
N PRO A 152 -5.26 24.50 9.13
CA PRO A 152 -5.07 25.52 8.09
C PRO A 152 -3.60 25.86 7.83
N VAL A 153 -2.78 25.88 8.89
CA VAL A 153 -1.33 26.15 8.79
C VAL A 153 -0.60 24.94 8.19
N ILE A 154 -0.96 23.73 8.62
CA ILE A 154 -0.46 22.48 8.04
C ILE A 154 -0.77 22.43 6.54
N ALA A 155 -2.00 22.74 6.15
CA ALA A 155 -2.45 22.81 4.76
C ALA A 155 -1.61 23.82 3.97
N TYR A 156 -1.45 25.04 4.50
CA TYR A 156 -0.68 26.09 3.85
C TYR A 156 0.79 25.67 3.63
N ILE A 157 1.48 25.20 4.67
CA ILE A 157 2.88 24.76 4.58
C ILE A 157 3.02 23.60 3.59
N GLY A 158 2.14 22.60 3.69
CA GLY A 158 2.14 21.44 2.80
C GLY A 158 1.92 21.81 1.33
N ILE A 159 0.91 22.63 1.04
CA ILE A 159 0.60 23.06 -0.33
C ILE A 159 1.73 23.91 -0.89
N ILE A 160 2.19 24.94 -0.17
CA ILE A 160 3.26 25.82 -0.64
C ILE A 160 4.57 25.06 -0.86
N GLY A 161 4.97 24.22 0.11
CA GLY A 161 6.14 23.35 -0.03
C GLY A 161 6.01 22.42 -1.24
N SER A 162 4.83 21.84 -1.44
CA SER A 162 4.57 21.03 -2.63
C SER A 162 4.65 21.83 -3.92
N LEU A 163 4.24 23.11 -3.98
CA LEU A 163 4.29 23.88 -5.23
C LEU A 163 5.71 24.32 -5.59
N ILE A 164 6.52 24.70 -4.59
CA ILE A 164 7.86 25.25 -4.78
C ILE A 164 8.90 24.16 -5.09
N LEU A 165 8.80 22.99 -4.45
CA LEU A 165 9.79 21.92 -4.59
C LEU A 165 9.70 21.26 -5.97
N ILE A 166 10.43 21.79 -6.93
CA ILE A 166 10.58 21.26 -8.28
C ILE A 166 12.06 21.16 -8.58
N ASP A 167 12.52 20.01 -9.07
CA ASP A 167 13.91 19.86 -9.47
C ASP A 167 14.23 20.81 -10.64
N ASN A 168 15.09 21.79 -10.37
CA ASN A 168 15.51 22.79 -11.33
C ASN A 168 16.53 22.27 -12.36
N LYS A 169 17.12 21.08 -12.15
CA LYS A 169 18.05 20.42 -13.07
C LYS A 169 17.36 19.39 -13.97
N ALA A 170 16.15 18.95 -13.63
CA ALA A 170 15.36 18.09 -14.52
C ALA A 170 15.02 18.82 -15.83
N ARG A 171 15.10 18.11 -16.96
CA ARG A 171 14.74 18.69 -18.26
C ARG A 171 13.23 18.61 -18.44
N ILE A 172 12.58 19.77 -18.39
CA ILE A 172 11.12 19.90 -18.50
C ILE A 172 10.79 20.61 -19.82
N THR A 173 10.07 19.92 -20.70
CA THR A 173 9.75 20.43 -22.05
C THR A 173 8.94 21.73 -22.00
N ASN A 174 7.98 21.84 -21.07
CA ASN A 174 7.16 23.03 -20.86
C ASN A 174 6.92 23.25 -19.35
N LYS A 175 7.74 24.12 -18.74
CA LYS A 175 7.70 24.39 -17.29
C LYS A 175 6.36 24.98 -16.82
N PRO A 176 5.77 26.02 -17.47
CA PRO A 176 4.47 26.54 -17.06
C PRO A 176 3.36 25.48 -17.09
N LEU A 177 3.30 24.66 -18.14
CA LEU A 177 2.31 23.58 -18.24
C LEU A 177 2.53 22.53 -17.15
N TYR A 178 3.79 22.17 -16.87
CA TYR A 178 4.12 21.20 -15.84
C TYR A 178 3.67 21.66 -14.45
N LEU A 179 3.92 22.93 -14.10
CA LEU A 179 3.46 23.53 -12.84
C LEU A 179 1.94 23.59 -12.75
N ARG A 180 1.26 24.06 -13.80
CA ARG A 180 -0.21 24.10 -13.85
C ARG A 180 -0.82 22.70 -13.69
N LYS A 181 -0.23 21.67 -14.30
CA LYS A 181 -0.63 20.28 -14.09
C LYS A 181 -0.50 19.86 -12.63
N GLY A 182 0.59 20.26 -11.95
CA GLY A 182 0.77 19.99 -10.52
C GLY A 182 -0.33 20.61 -9.64
N VAL A 183 -0.73 21.85 -9.94
CA VAL A 183 -1.85 22.52 -9.25
C VAL A 183 -3.17 21.80 -9.53
N VAL A 184 -3.46 21.48 -10.79
CA VAL A 184 -4.67 20.74 -11.18
C VAL A 184 -4.73 19.38 -10.48
N GLU A 185 -3.59 18.67 -10.40
CA GLU A 185 -3.50 17.40 -9.70
C GLU A 185 -3.78 17.54 -8.19
N LEU A 186 -3.26 18.58 -7.52
CA LEU A 186 -3.58 18.84 -6.10
C LEU A 186 -5.08 19.11 -5.89
N VAL A 187 -5.67 19.95 -6.73
CA VAL A 187 -7.12 20.24 -6.66
C VAL A 187 -7.93 18.96 -6.90
N LEU A 188 -7.55 18.16 -7.89
CA LEU A 188 -8.23 16.90 -8.19
C LEU A 188 -8.12 15.92 -7.02
N LEU A 189 -6.95 15.78 -6.39
CA LEU A 189 -6.79 14.95 -5.19
C LEU A 189 -7.75 15.39 -4.08
N LEU A 190 -7.88 16.70 -3.84
CA LEU A 190 -8.80 17.23 -2.83
C LEU A 190 -10.25 16.91 -3.16
N VAL A 191 -10.64 17.15 -4.42
CA VAL A 191 -12.00 16.87 -4.89
C VAL A 191 -12.33 15.38 -4.74
N VAL A 192 -11.41 14.48 -5.07
CA VAL A 192 -11.60 13.04 -4.86
C VAL A 192 -11.78 12.73 -3.37
N LEU A 193 -10.95 13.28 -2.49
CA LEU A 193 -11.07 13.06 -1.05
C LEU A 193 -12.43 13.53 -0.51
N LEU A 194 -12.84 14.76 -0.84
CA LEU A 194 -14.09 15.35 -0.37
C LEU A 194 -15.33 14.63 -0.91
N ILE A 195 -15.36 14.33 -2.21
CA ILE A 195 -16.46 13.56 -2.81
C ILE A 195 -16.58 12.18 -2.17
N SER A 196 -15.44 11.51 -1.95
CA SER A 196 -15.43 10.17 -1.36
C SER A 196 -15.92 10.18 0.08
N TYR A 197 -15.57 11.22 0.85
CA TYR A 197 -16.09 11.41 2.20
C TYR A 197 -17.61 11.60 2.19
N LEU A 198 -18.12 12.47 1.30
CA LEU A 198 -19.55 12.72 1.17
C LEU A 198 -20.33 11.45 0.77
N ILE A 199 -19.79 10.66 -0.17
CA ILE A 199 -20.40 9.39 -0.56
C ILE A 199 -20.38 8.40 0.61
N ALA A 200 -19.26 8.29 1.34
CA ALA A 200 -19.17 7.41 2.50
C ALA A 200 -20.22 7.76 3.56
N GLN A 201 -20.36 9.04 3.90
CA GLN A 201 -21.38 9.51 4.85
C GLN A 201 -22.81 9.28 4.36
N LEU A 202 -23.06 9.42 3.05
CA LEU A 202 -24.38 9.17 2.45
C LEU A 202 -24.76 7.68 2.49
N VAL A 203 -23.79 6.79 2.33
CA VAL A 203 -24.00 5.33 2.26
C VAL A 203 -23.95 4.69 3.64
N ALA A 204 -23.27 5.30 4.61
CA ALA A 204 -23.10 4.78 5.98
C ALA A 204 -24.40 4.31 6.67
N PRO A 205 -25.58 4.95 6.51
CA PRO A 205 -26.83 4.45 7.10
C PRO A 205 -27.32 3.11 6.54
N VAL A 206 -26.83 2.71 5.36
CA VAL A 206 -27.18 1.43 4.71
C VAL A 206 -26.08 0.40 4.92
N ILE A 207 -24.81 0.81 4.81
CA ILE A 207 -23.65 -0.05 5.00
C ILE A 207 -22.42 0.80 5.35
N ALA A 208 -21.71 0.44 6.43
CA ALA A 208 -20.55 1.18 6.93
C ALA A 208 -19.28 0.99 6.06
N LEU A 209 -19.30 1.49 4.82
CA LEU A 209 -18.15 1.45 3.92
C LEU A 209 -17.17 2.62 4.17
N PRO A 210 -15.86 2.36 4.23
CA PRO A 210 -14.84 3.36 4.53
C PRO A 210 -14.65 4.34 3.37
N GLN A 211 -14.16 5.55 3.66
CA GLN A 211 -13.92 6.60 2.67
C GLN A 211 -12.93 6.15 1.59
N ILE A 212 -11.88 5.42 1.99
CA ILE A 212 -10.84 4.96 1.06
C ILE A 212 -11.40 4.12 -0.09
N PHE A 213 -12.47 3.36 0.18
CA PHE A 213 -13.12 2.54 -0.83
C PHE A 213 -13.66 3.40 -1.99
N PHE A 214 -14.40 4.46 -1.65
CA PHE A 214 -14.93 5.39 -2.63
C PHE A 214 -13.82 6.19 -3.32
N ALA A 215 -12.79 6.60 -2.58
CA ALA A 215 -11.66 7.34 -3.14
C ALA A 215 -10.91 6.56 -4.22
N MET A 216 -10.67 5.27 -3.98
CA MET A 216 -10.04 4.40 -4.96
C MET A 216 -10.92 4.20 -6.21
N MET A 217 -12.24 3.98 -6.05
CA MET A 217 -13.17 3.83 -7.19
C MET A 217 -13.27 5.11 -8.03
N VAL A 218 -13.50 6.25 -7.37
CA VAL A 218 -13.61 7.56 -8.02
C VAL A 218 -12.30 7.89 -8.73
N SER A 219 -11.16 7.67 -8.08
CA SER A 219 -9.85 7.91 -8.69
C SER A 219 -9.60 7.04 -9.91
N ALA A 220 -9.90 5.74 -9.84
CA ALA A 220 -9.76 4.82 -10.98
C ALA A 220 -10.68 5.22 -12.15
N ALA A 221 -11.93 5.61 -11.85
CA ALA A 221 -12.87 6.10 -12.86
C ALA A 221 -12.37 7.37 -13.55
N ILE A 222 -11.89 8.34 -12.78
CA ILE A 222 -11.30 9.58 -13.31
C ILE A 222 -10.06 9.22 -14.16
N GLY A 223 -9.19 8.34 -13.69
CA GLY A 223 -8.04 7.84 -14.46
C GLY A 223 -8.47 7.24 -15.80
N ALA A 224 -9.50 6.40 -15.80
CA ALA A 224 -10.02 5.78 -17.03
C ALA A 224 -10.59 6.82 -18.01
N VAL A 225 -11.26 7.87 -17.52
CA VAL A 225 -11.74 8.99 -18.35
C VAL A 225 -10.56 9.78 -18.91
N PHE A 226 -9.60 10.14 -18.06
CA PHE A 226 -8.43 10.96 -18.38
C PHE A 226 -7.18 10.13 -18.74
N TYR A 227 -7.35 9.02 -19.48
CA TYR A 227 -6.26 8.10 -19.84
C TYR A 227 -5.11 8.71 -20.67
N LYS A 228 -5.32 9.90 -21.27
CA LYS A 228 -4.29 10.66 -22.00
C LYS A 228 -3.53 11.65 -21.13
N TRP A 229 -3.92 11.83 -19.87
CA TRP A 229 -3.27 12.78 -18.97
C TRP A 229 -1.84 12.31 -18.67
N THR A 230 -0.87 13.18 -18.95
CA THR A 230 0.53 12.96 -18.59
C THR A 230 0.83 13.60 -17.24
N PHE A 231 1.51 12.88 -16.35
CA PHE A 231 1.73 13.31 -14.97
C PHE A 231 2.54 14.60 -14.86
N GLY A 232 1.98 15.55 -14.11
CA GLY A 232 2.66 16.67 -13.50
C GLY A 232 3.48 16.25 -12.29
N PRO A 233 4.02 17.23 -11.55
CA PRO A 233 4.94 16.97 -10.45
C PRO A 233 4.26 16.36 -9.22
N THR A 234 2.95 16.54 -9.05
CA THR A 234 2.23 16.05 -7.86
C THR A 234 2.05 14.53 -7.94
N LEU A 235 1.46 14.03 -9.04
CA LEU A 235 1.29 12.59 -9.23
C LEU A 235 2.64 11.85 -9.28
N ARG A 236 3.65 12.42 -9.94
CA ARG A 236 5.01 11.80 -9.99
C ARG A 236 5.62 11.61 -8.61
N SER A 237 5.45 12.60 -7.73
CA SER A 237 6.00 12.52 -6.38
C SER A 237 5.30 11.41 -5.61
N LEU A 238 3.96 11.41 -5.60
CA LEU A 238 3.17 10.41 -4.87
C LEU A 238 3.42 8.98 -5.38
N LEU A 239 3.53 8.78 -6.69
CA LEU A 239 3.83 7.47 -7.28
C LEU A 239 5.24 6.96 -6.92
N PHE A 240 6.21 7.88 -6.79
CA PHE A 240 7.59 7.52 -6.46
C PHE A 240 7.80 7.32 -4.96
N ALA A 241 7.34 8.25 -4.12
CA ALA A 241 7.69 8.31 -2.70
C ALA A 241 6.48 8.41 -1.75
N GLY A 242 5.25 8.54 -2.25
CA GLY A 242 4.05 8.63 -1.42
C GLY A 242 3.90 7.39 -0.52
N ILE A 243 3.89 6.19 -1.12
CA ILE A 243 3.82 4.93 -0.36
C ILE A 243 5.03 4.75 0.58
N PRO A 244 6.30 4.92 0.14
CA PRO A 244 7.45 4.84 1.04
C PRO A 244 7.36 5.74 2.29
N ILE A 245 6.88 6.98 2.15
CA ILE A 245 6.74 7.91 3.28
C ILE A 245 5.61 7.49 4.22
N VAL A 246 4.46 7.10 3.67
CA VAL A 246 3.32 6.57 4.44
C VAL A 246 3.74 5.33 5.23
N LEU A 247 4.48 4.42 4.59
CA LEU A 247 4.98 3.21 5.23
C LEU A 247 6.00 3.53 6.32
N ALA A 248 6.93 4.46 6.09
CA ALA A 248 7.87 4.90 7.12
C ALA A 248 7.15 5.42 8.37
N ALA A 249 6.08 6.22 8.21
CA ALA A 249 5.28 6.71 9.32
C ALA A 249 4.52 5.58 10.03
N ASN A 250 3.89 4.67 9.28
CA ASN A 250 3.19 3.52 9.86
C ASN A 250 4.12 2.58 10.63
N PHE A 251 5.33 2.30 10.13
CA PHE A 251 6.31 1.48 10.84
C PHE A 251 6.88 2.17 12.06
N LEU A 252 7.01 3.50 12.04
CA LEU A 252 7.43 4.25 13.21
C LEU A 252 6.39 4.15 14.33
N VAL A 253 5.11 4.33 14.00
CA VAL A 253 3.99 4.14 14.95
C VAL A 253 3.84 2.68 15.38
N GLY A 254 3.98 1.74 14.46
CA GLY A 254 3.93 0.30 14.77
C GLY A 254 5.08 -0.14 15.67
N GLY A 255 6.28 0.36 15.42
CA GLY A 255 7.48 0.06 16.20
C GLY A 255 7.37 0.46 17.67
N SER A 256 6.75 1.61 17.96
CA SER A 256 6.57 2.07 19.34
C SER A 256 5.53 1.26 20.12
N ARG A 257 4.71 0.45 19.44
CA ARG A 257 3.74 -0.45 20.08
C ARG A 257 4.26 -1.87 20.27
N ILE A 258 5.50 -2.17 19.88
CA ILE A 258 6.06 -3.53 19.98
C ILE A 258 5.98 -4.05 21.42
N GLY A 259 6.36 -3.23 22.43
CA GLY A 259 6.36 -3.63 23.83
C GLY A 259 4.97 -4.01 24.35
N GLU A 260 4.01 -3.08 24.26
CA GLU A 260 2.65 -3.28 24.78
C GLU A 260 1.86 -4.35 24.03
N ALA A 261 2.10 -4.54 22.72
CA ALA A 261 1.21 -5.34 21.90
C ALA A 261 1.33 -6.84 22.20
N PHE A 262 2.48 -7.29 22.71
CA PHE A 262 2.64 -8.68 23.18
C PHE A 262 1.91 -8.97 24.50
N ASP A 263 1.57 -7.93 25.27
CA ASP A 263 0.82 -8.06 26.52
C ASP A 263 -0.70 -8.10 26.29
N ILE A 264 -1.16 -7.73 25.09
CA ILE A 264 -2.60 -7.72 24.75
C ILE A 264 -3.07 -9.16 24.50
N PRO A 265 -4.06 -9.66 25.28
CA PRO A 265 -4.60 -10.99 25.09
C PRO A 265 -5.11 -11.20 23.65
N GLY A 266 -4.74 -12.32 23.03
CA GLY A 266 -5.16 -12.68 21.67
C GLY A 266 -4.29 -12.11 20.54
N VAL A 267 -3.50 -11.05 20.77
CA VAL A 267 -2.60 -10.49 19.74
C VAL A 267 -1.53 -11.50 19.32
N ASN A 268 -1.06 -12.36 20.21
CA ASN A 268 -0.12 -13.43 19.86
C ASN A 268 -0.65 -14.35 18.75
N ALA A 269 -1.91 -14.79 18.84
CA ALA A 269 -2.53 -15.62 17.80
C ALA A 269 -2.67 -14.85 16.47
N VAL A 270 -3.01 -13.56 16.54
CA VAL A 270 -3.06 -12.65 15.38
C VAL A 270 -1.68 -12.55 14.71
N LEU A 271 -0.61 -12.43 15.49
CA LEU A 271 0.76 -12.33 14.98
C LEU A 271 1.26 -13.63 14.37
N VAL A 272 1.01 -14.76 15.02
CA VAL A 272 1.40 -16.08 14.51
C VAL A 272 0.72 -16.35 13.17
N TYR A 273 -0.61 -16.15 13.10
CA TYR A 273 -1.33 -16.28 11.84
C TYR A 273 -0.87 -15.24 10.82
N GLY A 274 -0.65 -13.98 11.21
CA GLY A 274 -0.15 -12.94 10.32
C GLY A 274 1.18 -13.33 9.66
N PHE A 275 2.13 -13.84 10.43
CA PHE A 275 3.44 -14.27 9.92
C PHE A 275 3.33 -15.47 8.97
N PHE A 276 2.70 -16.57 9.40
CA PHE A 276 2.61 -17.79 8.59
C PHE A 276 1.64 -17.63 7.43
N GLY A 277 0.57 -16.86 7.62
CA GLY A 277 -0.36 -16.48 6.59
C GLY A 277 0.33 -15.72 5.46
N GLN A 278 1.29 -14.85 5.78
CA GLN A 278 2.11 -14.22 4.74
C GLN A 278 2.92 -15.23 3.95
N LEU A 279 3.49 -16.25 4.60
CA LEU A 279 4.18 -17.31 3.89
C LEU A 279 3.21 -18.09 2.96
N VAL A 280 2.01 -18.45 3.43
CA VAL A 280 1.02 -19.18 2.61
C VAL A 280 0.51 -18.35 1.45
N TRP A 281 -0.03 -17.17 1.72
CA TRP A 281 -0.79 -16.43 0.71
C TRP A 281 0.13 -15.86 -0.35
N MET A 282 1.33 -15.44 0.05
CA MET A 282 2.32 -14.91 -0.88
C MET A 282 3.10 -16.01 -1.59
N PHE A 283 3.83 -16.86 -0.86
CA PHE A 283 4.64 -17.89 -1.51
C PHE A 283 3.77 -19.02 -2.07
N GLY A 284 2.59 -19.28 -1.53
CA GLY A 284 1.60 -20.17 -2.15
C GLY A 284 1.09 -19.61 -3.48
N GLY A 285 0.76 -18.32 -3.56
CA GLY A 285 0.40 -17.67 -4.82
C GLY A 285 1.52 -17.75 -5.86
N ILE A 286 2.77 -17.45 -5.46
CA ILE A 286 3.95 -17.59 -6.31
C ILE A 286 4.17 -19.06 -6.71
N ALA A 287 4.01 -20.01 -5.79
CA ALA A 287 4.14 -21.44 -6.05
C ALA A 287 3.12 -21.91 -7.09
N LEU A 288 1.87 -21.42 -7.02
CA LEU A 288 0.84 -21.72 -8.01
C LEU A 288 1.24 -21.21 -9.40
N LEU A 289 1.72 -19.96 -9.50
CA LEU A 289 2.21 -19.38 -10.75
C LEU A 289 3.40 -20.17 -11.32
N MET A 290 4.36 -20.54 -10.47
CA MET A 290 5.54 -21.31 -10.87
C MET A 290 5.18 -22.72 -11.34
N TYR A 291 4.33 -23.42 -10.59
CA TYR A 291 4.02 -24.82 -10.83
C TYR A 291 3.00 -24.99 -11.97
N PHE A 292 1.86 -24.30 -11.89
CA PHE A 292 0.75 -24.48 -12.83
C PHE A 292 0.87 -23.58 -14.07
N ALA A 293 1.20 -22.29 -13.87
CA ALA A 293 1.37 -21.36 -15.00
C ALA A 293 2.74 -21.44 -15.67
N ARG A 294 3.69 -22.20 -15.08
CA ARG A 294 5.07 -22.37 -15.56
C ARG A 294 5.81 -21.05 -15.74
N THR A 295 5.55 -20.06 -14.89
CA THR A 295 6.23 -18.77 -14.91
C THR A 295 6.99 -18.54 -13.60
N SER A 296 8.28 -18.23 -13.71
CA SER A 296 9.14 -17.89 -12.57
C SER A 296 9.75 -16.48 -12.69
N ASN A 297 9.33 -15.70 -13.69
CA ASN A 297 9.91 -14.39 -13.95
C ASN A 297 9.30 -13.29 -13.07
N ALA A 298 10.15 -12.47 -12.45
CA ALA A 298 9.77 -11.34 -11.59
C ALA A 298 8.80 -10.36 -12.26
N ARG A 299 8.88 -10.18 -13.60
CA ARG A 299 7.95 -9.32 -14.37
C ARG A 299 6.49 -9.77 -14.33
N ASN A 300 6.25 -11.04 -13.98
CA ASN A 300 4.92 -11.63 -13.79
C ASN A 300 4.62 -11.81 -12.30
N LEU A 301 5.57 -12.37 -11.55
CA LEU A 301 5.39 -12.70 -10.14
C LEU A 301 5.17 -11.45 -9.27
N ALA A 302 5.98 -10.40 -9.43
CA ALA A 302 5.87 -9.20 -8.61
C ALA A 302 4.55 -8.46 -8.82
N PRO A 303 4.16 -8.05 -10.05
CA PRO A 303 2.89 -7.37 -10.25
C PRO A 303 1.69 -8.30 -10.01
N GLY A 304 1.82 -9.60 -10.32
CA GLY A 304 0.78 -10.60 -10.03
C GLY A 304 0.48 -10.67 -8.54
N MET A 305 1.49 -10.75 -7.68
CA MET A 305 1.29 -10.78 -6.22
C MET A 305 0.94 -9.41 -5.63
N ALA A 306 1.45 -8.32 -6.21
CA ALA A 306 1.05 -6.96 -5.83
C ALA A 306 -0.46 -6.77 -6.00
N GLY A 307 -1.03 -7.24 -7.12
CA GLY A 307 -2.49 -7.24 -7.33
C GLY A 307 -3.22 -8.29 -6.52
N ALA A 308 -2.76 -9.55 -6.57
CA ALA A 308 -3.43 -10.70 -5.97
C ALA A 308 -3.62 -10.64 -4.46
N LEU A 309 -2.81 -9.85 -3.77
CA LEU A 309 -2.93 -9.64 -2.33
C LEU A 309 -3.18 -8.17 -1.99
N SER A 310 -3.29 -7.29 -2.99
CA SER A 310 -3.19 -5.82 -2.83
C SER A 310 -2.02 -5.44 -1.92
N HIS A 311 -0.89 -6.13 -2.13
CA HIS A 311 0.22 -6.19 -1.18
C HIS A 311 1.01 -4.90 -1.17
N SER A 312 1.14 -4.29 0.00
CA SER A 312 1.67 -2.94 0.15
C SER A 312 3.14 -2.79 -0.24
N GLY A 313 3.99 -3.66 0.29
CA GLY A 313 5.42 -3.68 -0.03
C GLY A 313 5.70 -3.92 -1.52
N LEU A 314 5.12 -4.97 -2.12
CA LEU A 314 5.30 -5.28 -3.53
C LEU A 314 4.74 -4.20 -4.46
N THR A 315 3.60 -3.59 -4.09
CA THR A 315 3.04 -2.44 -4.82
C THR A 315 4.05 -1.31 -4.87
N GLY A 316 4.54 -0.86 -3.71
CA GLY A 316 5.51 0.23 -3.63
C GLY A 316 6.80 -0.08 -4.40
N ALA A 317 7.31 -1.31 -4.28
CA ALA A 317 8.55 -1.71 -4.96
C ALA A 317 8.37 -1.77 -6.48
N CYS A 318 7.21 -2.27 -6.96
CA CYS A 318 6.88 -2.25 -8.37
C CYS A 318 6.76 -0.80 -8.88
N THR A 319 5.98 0.07 -8.21
CA THR A 319 5.74 1.44 -8.69
C THR A 319 6.98 2.32 -8.60
N ALA A 320 7.87 2.07 -7.64
CA ALA A 320 9.18 2.70 -7.54
C ALA A 320 10.16 2.23 -8.65
N GLY A 321 9.85 1.13 -9.34
CA GLY A 321 10.65 0.59 -10.43
C GLY A 321 11.73 -0.42 -10.02
N ASP A 322 11.69 -0.91 -8.78
CA ASP A 322 12.73 -1.79 -8.21
C ASP A 322 12.85 -3.11 -8.97
N PHE A 323 11.75 -3.60 -9.54
CA PHE A 323 11.69 -4.84 -10.34
C PHE A 323 11.66 -4.60 -11.85
N GLY A 324 12.08 -3.41 -12.29
CA GLY A 324 12.17 -3.03 -13.69
C GLY A 324 10.88 -2.46 -14.28
N LYS A 325 11.01 -1.91 -15.50
CA LYS A 325 9.96 -1.10 -16.16
C LYS A 325 8.67 -1.89 -16.43
N THR A 326 8.77 -3.17 -16.77
CA THR A 326 7.60 -4.01 -17.07
C THR A 326 6.79 -4.31 -15.80
N ALA A 327 7.44 -4.56 -14.66
CA ALA A 327 6.73 -4.73 -13.39
C ALA A 327 6.07 -3.41 -12.96
N ALA A 328 6.79 -2.29 -13.12
CA ALA A 328 6.28 -0.96 -12.80
C ALA A 328 5.05 -0.55 -13.63
N SER A 329 5.02 -0.89 -14.92
CA SER A 329 3.85 -0.61 -15.77
C SER A 329 2.68 -1.55 -15.48
N ARG A 330 2.96 -2.81 -15.09
CA ARG A 330 1.92 -3.82 -14.83
C ARG A 330 1.27 -3.68 -13.46
N ALA A 331 2.00 -3.29 -12.42
CA ALA A 331 1.48 -3.29 -11.05
C ALA A 331 0.23 -2.39 -10.86
N PRO A 332 0.17 -1.15 -11.39
CA PRO A 332 -1.06 -0.34 -11.30
C PRO A 332 -2.29 -1.04 -11.90
N ILE A 333 -2.12 -1.78 -13.00
CA ILE A 333 -3.20 -2.56 -13.63
C ILE A 333 -3.65 -3.68 -12.70
N MET A 334 -2.68 -4.42 -12.14
CA MET A 334 -2.96 -5.59 -11.30
C MET A 334 -3.68 -5.24 -10.00
N ILE A 335 -3.47 -4.04 -9.46
CA ILE A 335 -4.12 -3.59 -8.23
C ILE A 335 -5.54 -3.07 -8.48
N ASN A 336 -5.80 -2.45 -9.65
CA ASN A 336 -7.09 -1.83 -9.92
C ASN A 336 -8.21 -2.82 -10.28
N ILE A 337 -7.90 -3.98 -10.84
CA ILE A 337 -8.94 -4.94 -11.27
C ILE A 337 -9.56 -5.68 -10.10
N PRO A 338 -8.77 -6.28 -9.20
CA PRO A 338 -9.33 -6.85 -7.99
C PRO A 338 -10.11 -5.81 -7.20
N PHE A 339 -9.76 -4.52 -7.34
CA PHE A 339 -10.48 -3.42 -6.71
C PHE A 339 -11.96 -3.28 -7.09
N PHE A 340 -12.35 -3.56 -8.34
CA PHE A 340 -13.78 -3.65 -8.67
C PHE A 340 -14.48 -4.77 -7.89
N GLY A 341 -13.76 -5.85 -7.59
CA GLY A 341 -14.19 -6.91 -6.70
C GLY A 341 -14.37 -6.48 -5.24
N HIS A 342 -13.74 -5.38 -4.81
CA HIS A 342 -13.81 -4.93 -3.43
C HIS A 342 -15.17 -4.35 -3.05
N ILE A 343 -16.03 -4.02 -4.03
CA ILE A 343 -17.45 -3.73 -3.74
C ILE A 343 -18.04 -4.91 -2.96
N PHE A 344 -17.84 -6.14 -3.45
CA PHE A 344 -18.30 -7.33 -2.76
C PHE A 344 -17.49 -7.61 -1.49
N VAL A 345 -16.17 -7.39 -1.54
CA VAL A 345 -15.29 -7.63 -0.38
C VAL A 345 -15.72 -6.80 0.82
N PHE A 346 -15.72 -5.47 0.67
CA PHE A 346 -16.03 -4.57 1.78
C PHE A 346 -17.49 -4.60 2.16
N SER A 347 -18.43 -4.89 1.24
CA SER A 347 -19.82 -5.06 1.65
C SER A 347 -20.00 -6.26 2.57
N ILE A 348 -19.37 -7.40 2.26
CA ILE A 348 -19.44 -8.58 3.14
C ILE A 348 -18.73 -8.31 4.46
N LEU A 349 -17.58 -7.63 4.44
CA LEU A 349 -16.83 -7.30 5.65
C LEU A 349 -17.54 -6.28 6.54
N ALA A 350 -18.19 -5.26 5.96
CA ALA A 350 -18.96 -4.28 6.72
C ALA A 350 -20.12 -4.96 7.48
N VAL A 351 -20.90 -5.81 6.79
CA VAL A 351 -21.94 -6.60 7.46
C VAL A 351 -21.33 -7.55 8.50
N SER A 352 -20.18 -8.15 8.21
CA SER A 352 -19.48 -9.03 9.16
C SER A 352 -19.02 -8.29 10.41
N ALA A 353 -18.58 -7.04 10.27
CA ALA A 353 -18.17 -6.20 11.39
C ALA A 353 -19.37 -5.77 12.23
N GLU A 354 -20.48 -5.35 11.60
CA GLU A 354 -21.72 -4.96 12.28
C GLU A 354 -22.32 -6.11 13.11
N GLN A 355 -22.29 -7.34 12.59
CA GLN A 355 -22.82 -8.52 13.29
C GLN A 355 -21.80 -9.22 14.22
N GLY A 356 -20.56 -8.72 14.30
CA GLY A 356 -19.50 -9.28 15.13
C GLY A 356 -18.99 -10.67 14.72
N SER A 357 -19.34 -11.15 13.52
CA SER A 357 -18.93 -12.47 13.02
C SER A 357 -18.90 -12.51 11.48
N LEU A 358 -18.10 -13.39 10.89
CA LEU A 358 -17.99 -13.48 9.44
C LEU A 358 -19.33 -13.87 8.80
N TRP A 359 -19.75 -13.13 7.77
CA TRP A 359 -20.90 -13.51 6.95
C TRP A 359 -20.52 -14.70 6.04
N LEU A 360 -20.60 -15.89 6.63
CA LEU A 360 -19.94 -17.09 6.15
C LEU A 360 -20.40 -17.52 4.76
N TRP A 361 -21.70 -17.53 4.49
CA TRP A 361 -22.22 -18.01 3.20
C TRP A 361 -21.73 -17.17 2.00
N PRO A 362 -21.84 -15.82 2.02
CA PRO A 362 -21.23 -14.99 0.99
C PRO A 362 -19.71 -15.13 0.90
N ALA A 363 -19.02 -15.27 2.05
CA ALA A 363 -17.58 -15.49 2.06
C ALA A 363 -17.20 -16.79 1.33
N LEU A 364 -17.85 -17.92 1.64
CA LEU A 364 -17.61 -19.22 0.98
C LEU A 364 -17.94 -19.18 -0.52
N LEU A 365 -19.00 -18.47 -0.91
CA LEU A 365 -19.34 -18.27 -2.33
C LEU A 365 -18.22 -17.53 -3.07
N LEU A 366 -17.67 -16.47 -2.48
CA LEU A 366 -16.55 -15.73 -3.08
C LEU A 366 -15.25 -16.54 -3.09
N VAL A 367 -15.00 -17.39 -2.10
CA VAL A 367 -13.89 -18.36 -2.15
C VAL A 367 -14.05 -19.30 -3.34
N ALA A 368 -15.24 -19.87 -3.55
CA ALA A 368 -15.49 -20.77 -4.67
C ALA A 368 -15.28 -20.08 -6.03
N ILE A 369 -15.79 -18.85 -6.18
CA ILE A 369 -15.57 -18.01 -7.38
C ILE A 369 -14.08 -17.71 -7.56
N GLY A 370 -13.39 -17.32 -6.49
CA GLY A 370 -11.96 -17.04 -6.46
C GLY A 370 -11.13 -18.23 -6.91
N LEU A 371 -11.45 -19.43 -6.43
CA LEU A 371 -10.77 -20.67 -6.82
C LEU A 371 -10.97 -20.96 -8.31
N GLY A 372 -12.20 -20.83 -8.81
CA GLY A 372 -12.51 -21.01 -10.23
C GLY A 372 -11.72 -20.04 -11.12
N LEU A 373 -11.66 -18.77 -10.76
CA LEU A 373 -10.89 -17.74 -11.47
C LEU A 373 -9.38 -17.99 -11.40
N THR A 374 -8.88 -18.40 -10.23
CA THR A 374 -7.46 -18.78 -10.04
C THR A 374 -7.10 -19.93 -10.98
N VAL A 375 -7.86 -21.02 -10.98
CA VAL A 375 -7.60 -22.17 -11.85
C VAL A 375 -7.64 -21.80 -13.33
N LEU A 376 -8.62 -20.99 -13.75
CA LEU A 376 -8.73 -20.54 -15.13
C LEU A 376 -7.57 -19.63 -15.54
N SER A 377 -7.17 -18.69 -14.67
CA SER A 377 -6.04 -17.79 -14.93
C SER A 377 -4.72 -18.54 -15.07
N LEU A 378 -4.46 -19.56 -14.25
CA LEU A 378 -3.26 -20.37 -14.32
C LEU A 378 -3.17 -21.14 -15.64
N LYS A 379 -4.30 -21.68 -16.13
CA LYS A 379 -4.38 -22.33 -17.44
C LYS A 379 -4.11 -21.34 -18.57
N ASN A 380 -4.72 -20.16 -18.53
CA ASN A 380 -4.56 -19.12 -19.55
C ASN A 380 -3.13 -18.56 -19.58
N LEU A 381 -2.53 -18.34 -18.41
CA LEU A 381 -1.17 -17.82 -18.28
C LEU A 381 -0.15 -18.83 -18.81
N ARG A 382 -0.34 -20.13 -18.57
CA ARG A 382 0.47 -21.19 -19.19
C ARG A 382 0.40 -21.16 -20.72
N ALA A 383 -0.77 -20.85 -21.28
CA ALA A 383 -1.00 -20.77 -22.71
C ALA A 383 -0.55 -19.42 -23.33
N ALA A 384 -0.18 -18.43 -22.52
CA ALA A 384 0.22 -17.11 -23.00
C ALA A 384 1.56 -17.11 -23.76
N GLY A 385 2.44 -18.08 -23.49
CA GLY A 385 3.67 -18.29 -24.27
C GLY A 385 4.63 -17.08 -24.32
N GLY A 386 4.57 -16.19 -23.33
CA GLY A 386 5.36 -14.96 -23.29
C GLY A 386 4.73 -13.75 -24.00
N GLU A 387 3.53 -13.88 -24.58
CA GLU A 387 2.81 -12.76 -25.19
C GLU A 387 2.30 -11.78 -24.12
N ASP A 388 2.87 -10.57 -24.11
CA ASP A 388 2.66 -9.56 -23.05
C ASP A 388 1.18 -9.31 -22.74
N ARG A 389 0.33 -9.13 -23.76
CA ARG A 389 -1.10 -8.86 -23.57
C ARG A 389 -1.84 -10.03 -22.91
N ARG A 390 -1.54 -11.26 -23.32
CA ARG A 390 -2.14 -12.47 -22.75
C ARG A 390 -1.64 -12.71 -21.33
N GLU A 391 -0.35 -12.47 -21.08
CA GLU A 391 0.22 -12.52 -19.74
C GLU A 391 -0.49 -11.53 -18.83
N VAL A 392 -0.58 -10.25 -19.24
CA VAL A 392 -1.24 -9.19 -18.47
C VAL A 392 -2.70 -9.57 -18.20
N THR A 393 -3.47 -9.95 -19.22
CA THR A 393 -4.90 -10.28 -19.03
C THR A 393 -5.10 -11.51 -18.13
N SER A 394 -4.23 -12.52 -18.23
CA SER A 394 -4.31 -13.70 -17.37
C SER A 394 -3.85 -13.38 -15.95
N LEU A 395 -2.84 -12.53 -15.77
CA LEU A 395 -2.41 -12.04 -14.46
C LEU A 395 -3.49 -11.19 -13.80
N MET A 396 -4.24 -10.38 -14.56
CA MET A 396 -5.40 -9.64 -14.06
C MET A 396 -6.45 -10.59 -13.44
N GLN A 397 -6.73 -11.69 -14.14
CA GLN A 397 -7.64 -12.73 -13.67
C GLN A 397 -7.10 -13.46 -12.44
N PHE A 398 -5.79 -13.78 -12.43
CA PHE A 398 -5.13 -14.39 -11.28
C PHE A 398 -5.19 -13.48 -10.06
N SER A 399 -4.86 -12.20 -10.24
CA SER A 399 -4.93 -11.20 -9.18
C SER A 399 -6.32 -11.13 -8.58
N PHE A 400 -7.37 -11.12 -9.40
CA PHE A 400 -8.73 -11.08 -8.86
C PHE A 400 -9.11 -12.39 -8.16
N GLY A 401 -8.86 -13.55 -8.79
CA GLY A 401 -9.22 -14.85 -8.24
C GLY A 401 -8.49 -15.20 -6.95
N TRP A 402 -7.17 -15.04 -6.93
CA TRP A 402 -6.34 -15.33 -5.76
C TRP A 402 -6.60 -14.35 -4.63
N GLN A 403 -6.94 -13.09 -4.93
CA GLN A 403 -7.33 -12.16 -3.88
C GLN A 403 -8.60 -12.59 -3.15
N LEU A 404 -9.63 -13.02 -3.88
CA LEU A 404 -10.86 -13.53 -3.26
C LEU A 404 -10.55 -14.76 -2.38
N CYS A 405 -9.68 -15.65 -2.85
CA CYS A 405 -9.21 -16.80 -2.07
C CYS A 405 -8.45 -16.36 -0.83
N ALA A 406 -7.54 -15.40 -0.96
CA ALA A 406 -6.71 -14.95 0.13
C ALA A 406 -7.55 -14.25 1.20
N VAL A 407 -8.32 -13.23 0.83
CA VAL A 407 -9.15 -12.47 1.78
C VAL A 407 -10.19 -13.36 2.44
N PHE A 408 -11.06 -14.01 1.66
CA PHE A 408 -12.18 -14.76 2.23
C PHE A 408 -11.83 -16.17 2.67
N GLY A 409 -10.87 -16.82 2.02
CA GLY A 409 -10.39 -18.13 2.46
C GLY A 409 -9.63 -18.02 3.77
N GLY A 410 -8.81 -16.98 3.94
CA GLY A 410 -8.15 -16.70 5.20
C GLY A 410 -9.12 -16.33 6.33
N LEU A 411 -10.12 -15.49 6.06
CA LEU A 411 -11.15 -15.17 7.06
C LEU A 411 -12.05 -16.37 7.40
N ALA A 412 -12.45 -17.16 6.40
CA ALA A 412 -13.24 -18.37 6.64
C ALA A 412 -12.45 -19.41 7.43
N PHE A 413 -11.14 -19.48 7.20
CA PHE A 413 -10.24 -20.33 7.96
C PHE A 413 -10.13 -19.84 9.41
N LEU A 414 -9.87 -18.54 9.62
CA LEU A 414 -9.81 -17.93 10.95
C LEU A 414 -11.14 -18.03 11.73
N TYR A 415 -12.27 -18.01 11.02
CA TYR A 415 -13.61 -18.20 11.60
C TYR A 415 -13.78 -19.59 12.26
N MET A 416 -12.97 -20.58 11.88
CA MET A 416 -12.95 -21.89 12.54
C MET A 416 -12.20 -21.88 13.88
N GLY A 417 -11.40 -20.84 14.14
CA GLY A 417 -10.65 -20.65 15.38
C GLY A 417 -11.42 -19.82 16.42
N PRO A 418 -10.82 -19.57 17.59
CA PRO A 418 -11.45 -18.81 18.68
C PRO A 418 -11.35 -17.29 18.52
N LEU A 419 -10.71 -16.79 17.45
CA LEU A 419 -10.47 -15.36 17.26
C LEU A 419 -11.75 -14.61 16.92
N ALA A 420 -11.99 -13.50 17.62
CA ALA A 420 -13.03 -12.54 17.28
C ALA A 420 -12.78 -11.92 15.89
N ILE A 421 -13.84 -11.43 15.23
CA ILE A 421 -13.78 -11.01 13.83
C ILE A 421 -12.84 -9.81 13.60
N ASP A 422 -12.73 -8.91 14.58
CA ASP A 422 -11.81 -7.77 14.56
C ASP A 422 -10.35 -8.24 14.55
N TYR A 423 -10.01 -9.20 15.41
CA TYR A 423 -8.68 -9.81 15.46
C TYR A 423 -8.41 -10.68 14.24
N ALA A 424 -9.40 -11.42 13.75
CA ALA A 424 -9.29 -12.19 12.52
C ALA A 424 -9.07 -11.27 11.29
N ALA A 425 -9.77 -10.13 11.22
CA ALA A 425 -9.56 -9.14 10.18
C ALA A 425 -8.16 -8.54 10.24
N MET A 426 -7.66 -8.19 11.43
CA MET A 426 -6.27 -7.73 11.61
C MET A 426 -5.26 -8.80 11.19
N ALA A 427 -5.46 -10.04 11.64
CA ALA A 427 -4.60 -11.18 11.32
C ALA A 427 -4.54 -11.42 9.82
N GLN A 428 -5.69 -11.35 9.14
CA GLN A 428 -5.77 -11.52 7.69
C GLN A 428 -5.20 -10.33 6.91
N ALA A 429 -5.46 -9.10 7.34
CA ALA A 429 -4.90 -7.89 6.73
C ALA A 429 -3.38 -7.92 6.75
N SER A 430 -2.83 -8.34 7.89
CA SER A 430 -1.43 -8.57 8.16
C SER A 430 -0.88 -9.72 7.30
N ALA A 431 -1.53 -10.89 7.33
CA ALA A 431 -1.15 -12.08 6.58
C ALA A 431 -1.04 -11.88 5.07
N ILE A 432 -1.74 -10.93 4.48
CA ILE A 432 -1.61 -10.69 3.03
C ILE A 432 -1.05 -9.30 2.73
N SER A 433 -0.70 -8.54 3.77
CA SER A 433 -0.22 -7.16 3.69
C SER A 433 -1.13 -6.27 2.82
N HIS A 434 -2.44 -6.45 2.97
CA HIS A 434 -3.46 -5.86 2.11
C HIS A 434 -3.68 -4.37 2.41
N PHE A 435 -3.40 -3.48 1.46
CA PHE A 435 -3.63 -2.04 1.67
C PHE A 435 -5.10 -1.69 1.94
N GLY A 436 -6.03 -2.28 1.19
CA GLY A 436 -7.46 -2.03 1.37
C GLY A 436 -7.99 -2.44 2.75
N LEU A 437 -7.69 -3.65 3.22
CA LEU A 437 -8.13 -4.12 4.53
C LEU A 437 -7.43 -3.39 5.67
N PHE A 438 -6.12 -3.12 5.53
CA PHE A 438 -5.36 -2.27 6.45
C PHE A 438 -6.04 -0.92 6.66
N ALA A 439 -6.35 -0.22 5.56
CA ALA A 439 -6.97 1.09 5.63
C ALA A 439 -8.41 1.05 6.14
N ALA A 440 -9.19 0.03 5.78
CA ALA A 440 -10.54 -0.15 6.32
C ALA A 440 -10.53 -0.35 7.84
N ILE A 441 -9.58 -1.14 8.36
CA ILE A 441 -9.38 -1.29 9.81
C ILE A 441 -8.91 0.04 10.42
N GLN A 442 -7.94 0.72 9.79
CA GLN A 442 -7.43 2.02 10.26
C GLN A 442 -8.52 3.11 10.31
N GLU A 443 -9.50 3.08 9.41
CA GLU A 443 -10.67 3.97 9.41
C GLU A 443 -11.79 3.51 10.38
N GLY A 444 -11.60 2.42 11.12
CA GLY A 444 -12.48 2.01 12.21
C GLY A 444 -13.56 0.99 11.84
N MET A 445 -13.51 0.34 10.66
CA MET A 445 -14.51 -0.67 10.26
C MET A 445 -14.69 -1.77 11.30
N PHE A 446 -13.62 -2.18 11.98
CA PHE A 446 -13.62 -3.25 12.99
C PHE A 446 -13.44 -2.70 14.43
N GLY A 447 -13.81 -1.43 14.64
CA GLY A 447 -13.72 -0.77 15.95
C GLY A 447 -12.38 -0.08 16.22
N GLU A 448 -12.38 0.74 17.27
CA GLU A 448 -11.26 1.62 17.63
C GLU A 448 -10.01 0.86 18.05
N ASN A 449 -10.15 -0.22 18.84
CA ASN A 449 -9.02 -1.04 19.27
C ASN A 449 -8.26 -1.63 18.07
N ALA A 450 -8.99 -2.17 17.08
CA ALA A 450 -8.38 -2.70 15.87
C ALA A 450 -7.69 -1.59 15.05
N ALA A 451 -8.32 -0.41 14.96
CA ALA A 451 -7.74 0.75 14.26
C ALA A 451 -6.43 1.24 14.90
N LEU A 452 -6.32 1.19 16.23
CA LEU A 452 -5.12 1.58 16.97
C LEU A 452 -4.00 0.54 16.87
N LEU A 453 -4.34 -0.75 16.80
CA LEU A 453 -3.37 -1.86 16.77
C LEU A 453 -2.91 -2.22 15.36
N ILE A 454 -3.71 -1.95 14.33
CA ILE A 454 -3.37 -2.37 12.97
C ILE A 454 -2.01 -1.83 12.47
N PRO A 455 -1.52 -0.61 12.81
CA PRO A 455 -0.18 -0.19 12.40
C PRO A 455 0.90 -1.14 12.91
N PHE A 456 0.80 -1.64 14.15
CA PHE A 456 1.74 -2.64 14.67
C PHE A 456 1.54 -4.01 14.02
N VAL A 457 0.31 -4.53 14.05
CA VAL A 457 0.01 -5.88 13.55
C VAL A 457 0.32 -6.01 12.06
N PHE A 458 0.10 -4.96 11.27
CA PHE A 458 0.45 -4.91 9.86
C PHE A 458 1.95 -4.83 9.62
N SER A 459 2.72 -4.31 10.58
CA SER A 459 4.17 -4.19 10.50
C SER A 459 4.91 -5.49 10.79
N MET A 460 4.35 -6.37 11.62
CA MET A 460 5.00 -7.63 12.02
C MET A 460 5.26 -8.64 10.89
N PRO A 461 4.37 -8.84 9.89
CA PRO A 461 4.69 -9.60 8.69
C PRO A 461 5.85 -9.01 7.87
N PHE A 462 6.19 -7.73 8.08
CA PHE A 462 7.41 -7.19 7.47
C PHE A 462 8.72 -7.82 8.00
N LEU A 463 8.66 -8.77 8.94
CA LEU A 463 9.75 -9.71 9.21
C LEU A 463 9.95 -10.75 8.07
N VAL A 464 8.91 -11.09 7.32
CA VAL A 464 8.98 -11.99 6.13
C VAL A 464 9.46 -11.23 4.90
N HIS A 465 9.13 -9.94 4.79
CA HIS A 465 9.49 -9.11 3.63
C HIS A 465 11.00 -9.08 3.29
N PRO A 466 11.95 -9.09 4.25
CA PRO A 466 13.36 -9.34 3.97
C PRO A 466 13.60 -10.55 3.09
N LEU A 467 12.96 -11.68 3.40
CA LEU A 467 13.07 -12.88 2.61
C LEU A 467 12.45 -12.72 1.22
N VAL A 468 11.29 -12.08 1.12
CA VAL A 468 10.59 -11.82 -0.15
C VAL A 468 11.42 -10.97 -1.08
N PHE A 469 11.82 -9.79 -0.59
CA PHE A 469 12.62 -8.84 -1.34
C PHE A 469 14.01 -9.39 -1.61
N TYR A 470 14.55 -10.23 -0.73
CA TYR A 470 15.77 -10.97 -1.00
C TYR A 470 15.60 -11.89 -2.22
N MET A 471 14.52 -12.68 -2.25
CA MET A 471 14.22 -13.59 -3.37
C MET A 471 13.96 -12.85 -4.69
N PHE A 472 13.27 -11.72 -4.65
CA PHE A 472 13.11 -10.86 -5.83
C PHE A 472 14.42 -10.22 -6.25
N GLY A 473 15.26 -9.75 -5.31
CA GLY A 473 16.60 -9.25 -5.61
C GLY A 473 17.46 -10.29 -6.31
N ARG A 474 17.46 -11.53 -5.80
CA ARG A 474 18.11 -12.70 -6.45
C ARG A 474 17.53 -12.99 -7.83
N ALA A 475 16.21 -12.88 -7.99
CA ALA A 475 15.59 -13.03 -9.30
C ALA A 475 16.10 -11.96 -10.27
N MET A 476 16.21 -10.70 -9.84
CA MET A 476 16.71 -9.59 -10.64
C MET A 476 18.20 -9.73 -11.00
N GLU A 477 19.01 -10.35 -10.14
CA GLU A 477 20.39 -10.75 -10.47
C GLU A 477 20.43 -11.85 -11.55
N ASN A 478 19.45 -12.75 -11.54
CA ASN A 478 19.36 -13.90 -12.43
C ASN A 478 18.39 -13.68 -13.62
N GLY A 479 18.47 -12.52 -14.29
CA GLY A 479 17.66 -12.24 -15.49
C GLY A 479 16.14 -12.21 -15.26
N GLY A 480 15.72 -12.03 -14.01
CA GLY A 480 14.34 -12.06 -13.56
C GLY A 480 13.85 -13.43 -13.09
N ASP A 481 14.63 -14.52 -13.21
CA ASP A 481 14.18 -15.86 -12.84
C ASP A 481 14.33 -16.14 -11.34
N MET A 482 13.19 -16.26 -10.64
CA MET A 482 13.14 -16.45 -9.20
C MET A 482 13.44 -17.90 -8.79
N PRO A 483 14.25 -18.13 -7.73
CA PRO A 483 14.55 -19.48 -7.22
C PRO A 483 13.29 -20.25 -6.77
N LYS A 484 13.04 -21.41 -7.37
CA LYS A 484 11.80 -22.20 -7.15
C LYS A 484 11.77 -22.96 -5.82
N LYS A 485 12.87 -23.63 -5.44
CA LYS A 485 12.91 -24.46 -4.23
C LYS A 485 12.57 -23.66 -2.96
N PRO A 486 13.15 -22.46 -2.72
CA PRO A 486 12.79 -21.66 -1.56
C PRO A 486 11.31 -21.27 -1.54
N VAL A 487 10.71 -20.94 -2.69
CA VAL A 487 9.27 -20.62 -2.77
C VAL A 487 8.43 -21.79 -2.24
N TYR A 488 8.68 -23.01 -2.72
CA TYR A 488 7.90 -24.18 -2.30
C TYR A 488 8.10 -24.52 -0.82
N ILE A 489 9.32 -24.39 -0.31
CA ILE A 489 9.62 -24.60 1.11
C ILE A 489 8.84 -23.60 1.97
N MET A 490 8.87 -22.31 1.61
CA MET A 490 8.18 -21.26 2.35
C MET A 490 6.67 -21.40 2.29
N ALA A 491 6.11 -21.74 1.13
CA ALA A 491 4.68 -22.02 1.00
C ALA A 491 4.25 -23.19 1.90
N PHE A 492 5.07 -24.24 1.99
CA PHE A 492 4.80 -25.40 2.84
C PHE A 492 4.92 -25.07 4.33
N ILE A 493 5.97 -24.34 4.75
CA ILE A 493 6.12 -23.85 6.12
C ILE A 493 4.93 -22.99 6.52
N GLY A 494 4.52 -22.07 5.65
CA GLY A 494 3.32 -21.28 5.85
C GLY A 494 2.09 -22.15 6.09
N LEU A 495 1.88 -23.17 5.26
CA LEU A 495 0.67 -24.00 5.34
C LEU A 495 0.59 -24.73 6.68
N ILE A 496 1.72 -25.28 7.13
CA ILE A 496 1.82 -25.89 8.46
C ILE A 496 1.52 -24.85 9.54
N GLY A 497 2.17 -23.69 9.47
CA GLY A 497 2.04 -22.65 10.48
C GLY A 497 0.61 -22.12 10.61
N VAL A 498 -0.06 -21.83 9.49
CA VAL A 498 -1.47 -21.41 9.47
C VAL A 498 -2.38 -22.51 10.04
N THR A 499 -2.10 -23.79 9.75
CA THR A 499 -2.85 -24.92 10.33
C THR A 499 -2.69 -24.97 11.85
N ILE A 500 -1.46 -24.77 12.36
CA ILE A 500 -1.19 -24.73 13.80
C ILE A 500 -1.89 -23.53 14.46
N SER A 501 -1.96 -22.37 13.79
CA SER A 501 -2.63 -21.16 14.28
C SER A 501 -4.12 -21.32 14.56
N LEU A 502 -4.79 -22.39 14.11
CA LEU A 502 -6.18 -22.65 14.51
C LEU A 502 -6.32 -23.16 15.94
N PHE A 503 -5.25 -23.74 16.48
CA PHE A 503 -5.25 -24.44 17.77
C PHE A 503 -4.52 -23.65 18.86
N VAL A 504 -3.96 -22.49 18.52
CA VAL A 504 -3.22 -21.57 19.39
C VAL A 504 -3.93 -20.23 19.35
#